data_AF-A0A4U0NGI7-F1
#
_entry.id   AF-A0A4U0NGI7-F1
#
_cell.length_a   1.000
_cell.length_b   1.000
_cell.length_c   1.000
_cell.angle_alpha   90.00
_cell.angle_beta   90.00
_cell.angle_gamma   90.00
#
_symmetry.space_group_name_H-M   'P 1'
#
loop_
_entity.id
_entity.type
_entity.pdbx_description
1 polymer ?
#
loop_
_entity_poly.entity_id
_entity_poly.type
_entity_poly.pdbx_seq_one_letter_code
_entity_poly.pdbx_strand_id
1 'polypeptide(L)'
;MKKKKKDSVVTVDMYHKYAEIDEMYSSKVREVKLDIPSNLRMLCAILDIKVEKLLNDFMWMLSYSHHNSATTKQRKTAKKYILSCKYGQPVYTKKQINQMFDELKADRKIRKTIDGMDHEDMKLFWKSNHMYMQHWFRRWFNKRDRAKGDISTLNEY
;
A
#
# COMPACT_ATOMS: atom_id res chain seq x y z
N MET A 1 16.20 -9.10 56.46
CA MET A 1 15.81 -7.95 55.61
C MET A 1 15.95 -8.32 54.13
N LYS A 2 14.86 -8.52 53.39
CA LYS A 2 14.90 -8.79 51.94
C LYS A 2 14.98 -7.44 51.19
N LYS A 3 16.08 -7.21 50.46
CA LYS A 3 16.25 -6.01 49.60
C LYS A 3 15.23 -6.07 48.46
N LYS A 4 14.30 -5.10 48.41
CA LYS A 4 13.42 -4.87 47.25
C LYS A 4 14.30 -4.47 46.06
N LYS A 5 14.29 -5.28 44.99
CA LYS A 5 14.83 -4.85 43.69
C LYS A 5 13.97 -3.68 43.21
N LYS A 6 14.59 -2.52 42.96
CA LYS A 6 13.95 -1.42 42.23
C LYS A 6 13.83 -1.86 40.79
N ASP A 7 12.61 -2.04 40.31
CA ASP A 7 12.36 -2.16 38.88
C ASP A 7 12.72 -0.80 38.25
N SER A 8 13.90 -0.74 37.63
CA SER A 8 14.26 0.40 36.79
C SER A 8 13.47 0.26 35.50
N VAL A 9 12.40 1.04 35.36
CA VAL A 9 11.76 1.26 34.06
C VAL A 9 12.79 2.00 33.22
N VAL A 10 13.47 1.26 32.33
CA VAL A 10 14.28 1.85 31.29
C VAL A 10 13.29 2.37 30.25
N THR A 11 13.04 3.68 30.27
CA THR A 11 12.36 4.34 29.15
C THR A 11 13.31 4.26 27.98
N VAL A 12 13.19 3.19 27.19
CA VAL A 12 13.96 3.07 25.96
C VAL A 12 13.43 4.16 25.05
N ASP A 13 14.27 5.14 24.75
CA ASP A 13 14.04 6.20 23.77
C ASP A 13 14.09 5.60 22.35
N MET A 14 13.27 4.56 22.15
CA MET A 14 13.45 3.46 21.20
C MET A 14 13.09 3.86 19.77
N TYR A 15 12.69 5.11 19.58
CA TYR A 15 11.95 5.55 18.39
C TYR A 15 12.60 6.69 17.61
N HIS A 16 13.67 7.32 18.12
CA HIS A 16 14.33 8.41 17.38
C HIS A 16 14.99 7.93 16.08
N LYS A 17 15.60 6.74 16.07
CA LYS A 17 16.20 6.14 14.85
C LYS A 17 15.18 5.73 13.78
N TYR A 18 13.89 5.77 14.11
CA TYR A 18 12.80 5.47 13.18
C TYR A 18 12.06 6.74 12.73
N ALA A 19 12.52 7.93 13.12
CA ALA A 19 11.93 9.21 12.72
C ALA A 19 12.25 9.59 11.25
N GLU A 20 13.35 9.08 10.68
CA GLU A 20 13.74 9.33 9.27
C GLU A 20 12.91 8.54 8.24
N ILE A 21 11.87 7.83 8.68
CA ILE A 21 11.19 6.75 7.93
C ILE A 21 9.90 7.23 7.22
N ASP A 22 9.69 8.55 7.15
CA ASP A 22 8.35 9.15 7.01
C ASP A 22 7.94 9.54 5.58
N GLU A 23 8.87 9.95 4.70
CA GLU A 23 8.48 10.55 3.40
C GLU A 23 8.56 9.63 2.18
N MET A 24 9.42 8.61 2.15
CA MET A 24 9.60 7.82 0.92
C MET A 24 8.41 6.92 0.60
N TYR A 25 7.67 6.51 1.62
CA TYR A 25 6.66 5.44 1.54
C TYR A 25 5.23 5.92 1.83
N SER A 26 5.05 7.21 2.07
CA SER A 26 3.75 7.83 2.25
C SER A 26 3.04 8.06 0.92
N SER A 27 1.72 8.26 0.96
CA SER A 27 0.99 8.69 -0.23
C SER A 27 1.47 10.08 -0.61
N LYS A 28 1.95 10.24 -1.85
CA LYS A 28 2.38 11.53 -2.38
C LYS A 28 1.35 12.05 -3.35
N VAL A 29 0.90 13.27 -3.12
CA VAL A 29 0.13 14.00 -4.13
C VAL A 29 1.08 14.31 -5.28
N ARG A 30 0.69 13.91 -6.49
CA ARG A 30 1.41 14.22 -7.73
C ARG A 30 0.42 14.69 -8.78
N GLU A 31 0.76 15.77 -9.47
CA GLU A 31 0.03 16.18 -10.66
C GLU A 31 0.47 15.33 -11.86
N VAL A 32 -0.49 14.67 -12.51
CA VAL A 32 -0.25 13.86 -13.71
C VAL A 32 -1.02 14.47 -14.86
N LYS A 33 -0.30 14.90 -15.92
CA LYS A 33 -0.92 15.36 -17.16
C LYS A 33 -1.28 14.14 -18.01
N LEU A 34 -2.56 13.98 -18.31
CA LEU A 34 -3.09 12.87 -19.09
C LEU A 34 -3.88 13.40 -20.29
N ASP A 35 -3.59 12.88 -21.48
CA ASP A 35 -4.49 13.05 -22.62
C ASP A 35 -5.63 12.03 -22.50
N ILE A 36 -6.87 12.52 -22.47
CA ILE A 36 -8.05 11.66 -22.28
C ILE A 36 -8.72 11.41 -23.63
N PRO A 37 -8.70 10.16 -24.12
CA PRO A 37 -9.31 9.80 -25.40
C PRO A 37 -10.78 10.24 -25.50
N SER A 38 -11.18 10.72 -26.69
CA SER A 38 -12.53 11.24 -26.94
C SER A 38 -13.62 10.23 -26.61
N ASN A 39 -13.43 8.96 -26.97
CA ASN A 39 -14.36 7.87 -26.65
C ASN A 39 -14.53 7.65 -25.14
N LEU A 40 -13.47 7.75 -24.35
CA LEU A 40 -13.56 7.66 -22.89
C LEU A 40 -14.32 8.87 -22.32
N ARG A 41 -14.03 10.09 -22.82
CA ARG A 41 -14.77 11.30 -22.41
C ARG A 41 -16.26 11.19 -22.72
N MET A 42 -16.61 10.69 -23.91
CA MET A 42 -18.00 10.46 -24.31
C MET A 42 -18.67 9.43 -23.40
N LEU A 43 -18.01 8.31 -23.11
CA LEU A 43 -18.55 7.29 -22.20
C LEU A 43 -18.79 7.86 -20.80
N CYS A 44 -17.83 8.61 -20.27
CA CYS A 44 -17.95 9.31 -19.00
C CYS A 44 -19.14 10.28 -18.98
N ALA A 45 -19.35 11.05 -20.04
CA ALA A 45 -20.49 11.96 -20.15
C ALA A 45 -21.83 11.22 -20.19
N ILE A 46 -21.93 10.12 -20.95
CA ILE A 46 -23.15 9.30 -21.05
C ILE A 46 -23.51 8.68 -19.69
N LEU A 47 -22.51 8.22 -18.94
CA LEU A 47 -22.71 7.56 -17.65
C LEU A 47 -22.81 8.53 -16.46
N ASP A 48 -22.68 9.84 -16.69
CA ASP A 48 -22.59 10.88 -15.66
C ASP A 48 -21.46 10.63 -14.63
N ILE A 49 -20.26 10.34 -15.14
CA ILE A 49 -19.07 10.06 -14.31
C ILE A 49 -17.90 10.92 -14.76
N LYS A 50 -17.31 11.67 -13.83
CA LYS A 50 -16.05 12.38 -14.07
C LYS A 50 -14.88 11.40 -14.27
N VAL A 51 -14.00 11.67 -15.24
CA VAL A 51 -12.80 10.85 -15.52
C VAL A 51 -11.94 10.69 -14.26
N GLU A 52 -11.75 11.77 -13.51
CA GLU A 52 -10.99 11.77 -12.25
C GLU A 52 -11.56 10.76 -11.24
N LYS A 53 -12.89 10.72 -11.08
CA LYS A 53 -13.56 9.76 -10.19
C LYS A 53 -13.30 8.32 -10.65
N LEU A 54 -13.40 8.05 -11.95
CA LEU A 54 -13.14 6.73 -12.52
C LEU A 54 -11.70 6.27 -12.24
N LEU A 55 -10.71 7.15 -12.44
CA LEU A 55 -9.30 6.85 -12.18
C LEU A 55 -9.05 6.62 -10.69
N ASN A 56 -9.59 7.48 -9.84
CA ASN A 56 -9.48 7.36 -8.38
C ASN A 56 -10.10 6.05 -7.89
N ASP A 57 -11.32 5.72 -8.32
CA ASP A 57 -11.99 4.46 -7.97
C ASP A 57 -11.14 3.26 -8.39
N PHE A 58 -10.53 3.30 -9.57
CA PHE A 58 -9.63 2.24 -10.03
C PHE A 58 -8.37 2.10 -9.16
N MET A 59 -7.72 3.21 -8.81
CA MET A 59 -6.56 3.21 -7.91
C MET A 59 -6.92 2.67 -6.52
N TRP A 60 -8.07 3.07 -5.97
CA TRP A 60 -8.56 2.58 -4.68
C TRP A 60 -8.95 1.11 -4.70
N MET A 61 -9.49 0.62 -5.81
CA MET A 61 -9.76 -0.80 -6.04
C MET A 61 -8.47 -1.62 -5.99
N LEU A 62 -7.43 -1.20 -6.70
CA LEU A 62 -6.16 -1.92 -6.82
C LEU A 62 -5.30 -1.89 -5.56
N SER A 63 -5.22 -0.74 -4.89
CA SER A 63 -4.37 -0.54 -3.71
C SER A 63 -4.86 -1.22 -2.44
N TYR A 64 -6.04 -1.86 -2.46
CA TYR A 64 -6.68 -2.35 -1.24
C TYR A 64 -6.90 -1.26 -0.18
N SER A 65 -7.02 0.00 -0.61
CA SER A 65 -7.25 1.15 0.27
C SER A 65 -8.43 0.95 1.22
N HIS A 66 -8.33 1.62 2.37
CA HIS A 66 -9.34 1.62 3.43
C HIS A 66 -10.69 2.20 2.96
N HIS A 67 -10.71 2.98 1.88
CA HIS A 67 -11.96 3.51 1.35
C HIS A 67 -12.91 2.37 0.98
N ASN A 68 -14.11 2.41 1.55
CA ASN A 68 -15.13 1.37 1.40
C ASN A 68 -15.87 1.41 0.06
N SER A 69 -15.40 2.19 -0.91
CA SER A 69 -16.02 2.33 -2.24
C SER A 69 -15.94 1.05 -3.09
N ALA A 70 -15.02 0.13 -2.78
CA ALA A 70 -14.77 -1.05 -3.60
C ALA A 70 -15.14 -2.38 -2.92
N THR A 71 -16.11 -3.07 -3.53
CA THR A 71 -16.56 -4.42 -3.17
C THR A 71 -15.49 -5.48 -3.46
N THR A 72 -15.61 -6.65 -2.84
CA THR A 72 -14.73 -7.80 -3.11
C THR A 72 -14.77 -8.22 -4.59
N LYS A 73 -15.92 -8.12 -5.25
CA LYS A 73 -16.08 -8.47 -6.67
C LYS A 73 -15.29 -7.50 -7.56
N GLN A 74 -15.46 -6.20 -7.36
CA GLN A 74 -14.73 -5.15 -8.07
C GLN A 74 -13.21 -5.32 -7.95
N ARG A 75 -12.70 -5.58 -6.73
CA ARG A 75 -11.26 -5.83 -6.51
C ARG A 75 -10.74 -7.07 -7.23
N LYS A 76 -11.54 -8.17 -7.25
CA LYS A 76 -11.20 -9.36 -8.04
C LYS A 76 -11.13 -9.04 -9.54
N THR A 77 -12.03 -8.22 -10.06
CA THR A 77 -12.02 -7.79 -11.46
C THR A 77 -10.79 -6.94 -11.77
N ALA A 78 -10.45 -5.97 -10.91
CA ALA A 78 -9.25 -5.14 -11.07
C ALA A 78 -7.96 -5.98 -11.06
N LYS A 79 -7.86 -6.96 -10.15
CA LYS A 79 -6.76 -7.94 -10.13
C LYS A 79 -6.68 -8.76 -11.43
N LYS A 80 -7.82 -9.21 -11.96
CA LYS A 80 -7.86 -9.92 -13.26
C LYS A 80 -7.36 -9.04 -14.40
N TYR A 81 -7.76 -7.77 -14.42
CA TYR A 81 -7.31 -6.80 -15.43
C TYR A 81 -5.78 -6.64 -15.42
N ILE A 82 -5.18 -6.42 -14.25
CA ILE A 82 -3.71 -6.33 -14.10
C ILE A 82 -3.01 -7.59 -14.64
N LEU A 83 -3.54 -8.77 -14.33
CA LEU A 83 -2.99 -10.03 -14.81
C LEU A 83 -3.15 -10.22 -16.32
N SER A 84 -4.25 -9.78 -16.92
CA SER A 84 -4.45 -9.84 -18.37
C SER A 84 -3.54 -8.88 -19.13
N CYS A 85 -3.24 -7.72 -18.55
CA CYS A 85 -2.28 -6.77 -19.09
C CYS A 85 -0.82 -7.24 -18.98
N LYS A 86 -0.57 -8.36 -18.29
CA LYS A 86 0.77 -8.93 -18.05
C LYS A 86 1.73 -7.97 -17.35
N TYR A 87 1.22 -6.99 -16.59
CA TYR A 87 2.08 -6.06 -15.85
C TYR A 87 2.99 -6.80 -14.87
N GLY A 88 4.24 -6.35 -14.77
CA GLY A 88 5.27 -6.95 -13.91
C GLY A 88 5.83 -8.29 -14.41
N GLN A 89 5.29 -8.87 -15.48
CA GLN A 89 5.97 -9.95 -16.21
C GLN A 89 7.04 -9.30 -17.09
N PRO A 90 8.29 -9.81 -17.16
CA PRO A 90 8.78 -11.16 -16.83
C PRO A 90 9.29 -11.39 -15.39
N VAL A 91 9.33 -10.36 -14.55
CA VAL A 91 9.98 -10.41 -13.23
C VAL A 91 9.22 -11.28 -12.21
N TYR A 92 7.88 -11.23 -12.27
CA TYR A 92 7.02 -11.94 -11.33
C TYR A 92 6.14 -12.96 -12.04
N THR A 93 6.05 -14.15 -11.44
CA THR A 93 5.06 -15.13 -11.89
C THR A 93 3.65 -14.69 -11.50
N LYS A 94 2.64 -15.20 -12.21
CA LYS A 94 1.22 -14.99 -11.84
C LYS A 94 0.94 -15.35 -10.37
N LYS A 95 1.58 -16.39 -9.83
CA LYS A 95 1.45 -16.79 -8.42
C LYS A 95 1.99 -15.72 -7.47
N GLN A 96 3.12 -15.08 -7.81
CA GLN A 96 3.71 -14.01 -7.01
C GLN A 96 2.88 -12.72 -7.06
N ILE A 97 2.37 -12.34 -8.23
CA ILE A 97 1.45 -11.21 -8.34
C ILE A 97 0.18 -11.48 -7.53
N ASN A 98 -0.35 -12.71 -7.58
CA ASN A 98 -1.49 -13.10 -6.75
C ASN A 98 -1.18 -12.95 -5.26
N GLN A 99 0.00 -13.39 -4.83
CA GLN A 99 0.47 -13.28 -3.45
C GLN A 99 0.55 -11.82 -3.00
N MET A 100 1.09 -10.91 -3.82
CA MET A 100 1.13 -9.47 -3.51
C MET A 100 -0.26 -8.93 -3.18
N PHE A 101 -1.26 -9.23 -4.02
CA PHE A 101 -2.64 -8.79 -3.79
C PHE A 101 -3.28 -9.44 -2.57
N ASP A 102 -2.95 -10.69 -2.25
CA ASP A 102 -3.48 -11.39 -1.09
C ASP A 102 -2.87 -10.84 0.22
N GLU A 103 -1.60 -10.43 0.19
CA GLU A 103 -0.92 -9.72 1.29
C GLU A 103 -1.54 -8.33 1.51
N LEU A 104 -1.77 -7.54 0.45
CA LEU A 104 -2.47 -6.25 0.55
C LEU A 104 -3.91 -6.40 1.08
N LYS A 105 -4.60 -7.48 0.71
CA LYS A 105 -5.91 -7.82 1.26
C LYS A 105 -5.84 -8.12 2.76
N ALA A 106 -4.79 -8.77 3.22
CA ALA A 106 -4.57 -9.07 4.63
C ALA A 106 -4.27 -7.79 5.43
N ASP A 107 -3.40 -6.90 4.92
CA ASP A 107 -3.13 -5.58 5.51
C ASP A 107 -4.44 -4.79 5.72
N ARG A 108 -5.31 -4.74 4.70
CA ARG A 108 -6.63 -4.09 4.85
C ARG A 108 -7.48 -4.71 5.96
N LYS A 109 -7.44 -6.03 6.16
CA LYS A 109 -8.20 -6.69 7.24
C LYS A 109 -7.63 -6.32 8.61
N ILE A 110 -6.31 -6.27 8.74
CA ILE A 110 -5.62 -5.88 9.97
C ILE A 110 -5.97 -4.43 10.34
N ARG A 111 -6.02 -3.51 9.37
CA ARG A 111 -6.49 -2.13 9.60
C ARG A 111 -7.92 -2.01 10.12
N LYS A 112 -8.76 -3.04 9.98
CA LYS A 112 -10.12 -3.04 10.54
C LYS A 112 -10.17 -3.48 12.00
N THR A 113 -9.07 -3.96 12.57
CA THR A 113 -9.03 -4.42 13.97
C THR A 113 -8.64 -3.30 14.93
N ILE A 114 -8.45 -2.07 14.46
CA ILE A 114 -8.06 -0.92 15.28
C ILE A 114 -9.23 -0.30 16.05
N ASP A 115 -10.46 -0.67 15.70
CA ASP A 115 -11.65 -0.18 16.37
C ASP A 115 -11.63 -0.62 17.84
N GLY A 116 -11.59 0.36 18.75
CA GLY A 116 -11.56 0.12 20.20
C GLY A 116 -10.16 0.01 20.83
N MET A 117 -9.08 0.17 20.05
CA MET A 117 -7.73 0.32 20.62
C MET A 117 -7.59 1.67 21.35
N ASP A 118 -6.83 1.68 22.45
CA ASP A 118 -6.43 2.94 23.07
C ASP A 118 -5.40 3.70 22.23
N HIS A 119 -5.10 4.95 22.61
CA HIS A 119 -4.23 5.82 21.83
C HIS A 119 -2.81 5.28 21.65
N GLU A 120 -2.23 4.67 22.69
CA GLU A 120 -0.85 4.17 22.63
C GLU A 120 -0.76 2.86 21.84
N ASP A 121 -1.74 1.97 22.01
CA ASP A 121 -1.88 0.75 21.20
C ASP A 121 -2.11 1.09 19.73
N MET A 122 -2.95 2.08 19.43
CA MET A 122 -3.18 2.55 18.06
C MET A 122 -1.90 3.13 17.45
N LYS A 123 -1.14 3.91 18.22
CA LYS A 123 0.15 4.47 17.77
C LYS A 123 1.18 3.38 17.52
N LEU A 124 1.26 2.37 18.38
CA LEU A 124 2.14 1.21 18.21
C LEU A 124 1.73 0.38 16.99
N PHE A 125 0.42 0.17 16.81
CA PHE A 125 -0.14 -0.50 15.64
C PHE A 125 0.28 0.18 14.34
N TRP A 126 0.09 1.50 14.23
CA TRP A 126 0.42 2.23 13.00
C TRP A 126 1.92 2.18 12.69
N LYS A 127 2.78 2.28 13.71
CA LYS A 127 4.24 2.10 13.54
C LYS A 127 4.59 0.70 13.03
N SER A 128 4.01 -0.33 13.64
CA SER A 128 4.23 -1.73 13.24
C SER A 128 3.74 -1.99 11.81
N ASN A 129 2.55 -1.50 11.47
CA ASN A 129 1.98 -1.62 10.13
C ASN A 129 2.84 -0.91 9.08
N HIS A 130 3.38 0.27 9.41
CA HIS A 130 4.30 1.00 8.54
C HIS A 130 5.58 0.21 8.26
N MET A 131 6.22 -0.33 9.30
CA MET A 131 7.42 -1.18 9.15
C MET A 131 7.12 -2.42 8.30
N TYR A 132 5.98 -3.07 8.52
CA TYR A 132 5.54 -4.20 7.71
C TYR A 132 5.41 -3.84 6.22
N MET A 133 4.74 -2.72 5.91
CA MET A 133 4.54 -2.27 4.52
C MET A 133 5.86 -1.95 3.81
N GLN A 134 6.85 -1.43 4.54
CA GLN A 134 8.19 -1.21 4.00
C GLN A 134 8.92 -2.50 3.69
N HIS A 135 8.90 -3.46 4.63
CA HIS A 135 9.49 -4.77 4.39
C HIS A 135 8.82 -5.48 3.22
N TRP A 136 7.49 -5.38 3.14
CA TRP A 136 6.70 -5.91 2.03
C TRP A 136 7.15 -5.31 0.70
N PHE A 137 7.23 -3.98 0.61
CA PHE A 137 7.64 -3.28 -0.61
C PHE A 137 9.09 -3.65 -0.98
N ARG A 138 10.04 -3.49 -0.05
CA ARG A 138 11.46 -3.77 -0.27
C ARG A 138 11.67 -5.20 -0.76
N ARG A 139 10.96 -6.18 -0.20
CA ARG A 139 11.05 -7.58 -0.64
C ARG A 139 10.64 -7.74 -2.10
N TRP A 140 9.52 -7.15 -2.50
CA TRP A 140 9.04 -7.26 -3.88
C TRP A 140 9.88 -6.43 -4.84
N PHE A 141 10.22 -5.18 -4.48
CA PHE A 141 11.02 -4.26 -5.28
C PHE A 141 12.45 -4.77 -5.50
N ASN A 142 13.15 -5.22 -4.46
CA ASN A 142 14.52 -5.76 -4.60
C ASN A 142 14.57 -6.97 -5.55
N LYS A 143 13.50 -7.75 -5.66
CA LYS A 143 13.43 -8.83 -6.64
C LYS A 143 13.43 -8.29 -8.08
N ARG A 144 12.77 -7.16 -8.32
CA ARG A 144 12.78 -6.46 -9.61
C ARG A 144 14.15 -5.87 -9.91
N ASP A 145 14.78 -5.23 -8.94
CA ASP A 145 16.10 -4.61 -9.14
C ASP A 145 17.19 -5.65 -9.36
N ARG A 146 17.18 -6.76 -8.60
CA ARG A 146 18.05 -7.92 -8.88
C ARG A 146 17.86 -8.49 -10.28
N ALA A 147 16.67 -8.33 -10.87
CA ALA A 147 16.39 -8.73 -12.24
C ALA A 147 16.78 -7.68 -13.29
N LYS A 148 17.02 -6.42 -12.89
CA LYS A 148 17.34 -5.29 -13.79
C LYS A 148 18.80 -4.82 -13.72
N GLY A 149 19.58 -5.22 -12.70
CA GLY A 149 20.85 -4.57 -12.37
C GLY A 149 20.62 -3.23 -11.67
N ASP A 150 21.52 -2.82 -10.77
CA ASP A 150 21.37 -1.70 -9.83
C ASP A 150 21.01 -0.34 -10.48
N ILE A 151 19.73 -0.12 -10.77
CA ILE A 151 19.17 1.18 -11.14
C ILE A 151 18.01 1.46 -10.20
N SER A 152 18.21 2.43 -9.31
CA SER A 152 17.19 2.94 -8.39
C SER A 152 16.04 3.56 -9.17
N THR A 153 15.02 2.75 -9.49
CA THR A 153 13.83 3.13 -10.27
C THR A 153 12.68 3.69 -9.41
N LEU A 154 12.94 4.05 -8.15
CA LEU A 154 11.89 4.47 -7.21
C LEU A 154 11.40 5.91 -7.41
N ASN A 155 12.20 6.78 -8.03
CA ASN A 155 11.80 8.16 -8.33
C ASN A 155 10.91 8.28 -9.58
N GLU A 156 10.76 7.20 -10.37
CA GLU A 156 9.96 7.19 -11.61
C GLU A 156 8.49 6.78 -11.40
N TYR A 157 8.15 6.24 -10.22
CA TYR A 157 6.79 5.81 -9.84
C TYR A 157 6.26 6.63 -8.66
#